data_AF-A0A0D9WMI3-F1
#
_entry.id   AF-A0A0D9WMI3-F1
#
_cell.length_a   1.000
_cell.length_b   1.000
_cell.length_c   1.000
_cell.angle_alpha   90.00
_cell.angle_beta   90.00
_cell.angle_gamma   90.00
#
_symmetry.space_group_name_H-M   'P 1'
#
loop_
_entity.id
_entity.type
_entity.pdbx_description
1 polymer ?
#
loop_
_entity_poly.entity_id
_entity_poly.type
_entity_poly.pdbx_seq_one_letter_code
_entity_poly.pdbx_strand_id
1 'polypeptide(L)'
;MVELRRFLGGLWLFLALLRLGCAAPAVAGVDGRRAIAATDEDFVCATVDWWPPEKCDYGTCSWGLASMLNLDLSNKILLNAIRAFSPLKLRLGGSLQDKVVYGTGSGGGPCTPFVKNSSEMFGFTQGCLPMHRWDELNAFFQKSGARIVFGLNALNGRAPLPDGGTNMIRAYAHCARNSPGITLLLINLSGNTTNQVSVTSEGVHAKNTVKKHSRKLAGSMREEYHLTPKDGNLQSQVMLLNGMALVTDANGGIPRLEPVKVDAAHPITVAAYSIVFAHIPNFSAPACS
;
A
#
# COMPACT_ATOMS: atom_id res chain seq x y z
N MET A 1 -1.18 87.14 -20.55
CA MET A 1 0.27 87.36 -20.35
C MET A 1 0.60 86.76 -19.00
N VAL A 2 1.49 85.76 -18.93
CA VAL A 2 2.05 85.09 -17.73
C VAL A 2 1.13 85.01 -16.49
N GLU A 3 0.56 83.84 -16.22
CA GLU A 3 0.14 83.49 -14.85
C GLU A 3 1.17 82.56 -14.19
N LEU A 4 1.49 82.85 -12.93
CA LEU A 4 2.58 82.24 -12.16
C LEU A 4 2.19 82.20 -10.68
N ARG A 5 2.32 81.03 -10.01
CA ARG A 5 1.97 80.72 -8.60
C ARG A 5 0.44 80.70 -8.35
N ARG A 6 -0.19 79.79 -7.59
CA ARG A 6 0.15 78.70 -6.62
C ARG A 6 -1.05 77.69 -6.64
N PHE A 7 -1.07 76.48 -6.07
CA PHE A 7 -0.15 75.68 -5.25
C PHE A 7 -0.51 74.17 -5.37
N LEU A 8 0.26 73.28 -4.71
CA LEU A 8 -0.12 71.96 -4.13
C LEU A 8 -1.33 71.19 -4.70
N GLY A 9 -1.08 70.11 -5.45
CA GLY A 9 -2.16 69.23 -5.95
C GLY A 9 -1.71 67.90 -6.59
N GLY A 10 -1.05 67.03 -5.83
CA GLY A 10 -1.13 65.57 -6.04
C GLY A 10 -0.66 64.97 -7.38
N LEU A 11 0.59 65.21 -7.80
CA LEU A 11 1.25 64.25 -8.71
C LEU A 11 1.96 63.18 -7.89
N TRP A 12 1.18 62.19 -7.41
CA TRP A 12 1.74 60.92 -6.94
C TRP A 12 2.38 60.21 -8.13
N LEU A 13 3.68 60.45 -8.36
CA LEU A 13 4.49 59.44 -9.03
C LEU A 13 4.50 58.21 -8.12
N PHE A 14 3.59 57.27 -8.42
CA PHE A 14 3.84 55.85 -8.18
C PHE A 14 5.03 55.43 -9.07
N LEU A 15 6.22 55.86 -8.65
CA LEU A 15 7.48 55.27 -9.04
C LEU A 15 7.42 53.85 -8.49
N ALA A 16 6.96 52.94 -9.35
CA ALA A 16 6.80 51.54 -9.01
C ALA A 16 8.13 51.05 -8.45
N LEU A 17 8.12 50.63 -7.18
CA LEU A 17 9.16 49.77 -6.60
C LEU A 17 9.05 48.36 -7.20
N LEU A 18 9.10 48.31 -8.53
CA LEU A 18 9.65 47.20 -9.28
C LEU A 18 11.12 47.10 -8.88
N ARG A 19 11.35 46.50 -7.70
CA ARG A 19 12.59 45.79 -7.45
C ARG A 19 12.64 44.69 -8.51
N LEU A 20 13.27 44.98 -9.64
CA LEU A 20 13.93 43.96 -10.43
C LEU A 20 14.98 43.38 -9.49
N GLY A 21 14.58 42.37 -8.71
CA GLY A 21 15.50 41.49 -8.03
C GLY A 21 16.30 40.79 -9.11
N CYS A 22 17.44 41.37 -9.46
CA CYS A 22 18.38 40.73 -10.36
C CYS A 22 18.77 39.41 -9.67
N ALA A 23 18.28 38.30 -10.22
CA ALA A 23 18.46 37.00 -9.59
C ALA A 23 19.95 36.74 -9.48
N ALA A 24 20.46 36.66 -8.24
CA ALA A 24 21.87 36.40 -8.01
C ALA A 24 22.24 35.04 -8.65
N PRO A 25 23.40 34.92 -9.32
CA PRO A 25 23.78 33.69 -9.99
C PRO A 25 23.90 32.55 -8.97
N ALA A 26 23.13 31.49 -9.17
CA ALA A 26 23.24 30.26 -8.41
C ALA A 26 24.46 29.46 -8.89
N VAL A 27 25.26 28.96 -7.95
CA VAL A 27 26.45 28.13 -8.22
C VAL A 27 26.25 26.76 -7.59
N ALA A 28 26.41 25.70 -8.37
CA ALA A 28 26.38 24.31 -7.89
C ALA A 28 27.80 23.72 -7.93
N GLY A 29 28.24 23.16 -6.80
CA GLY A 29 29.50 22.41 -6.70
C GLY A 29 29.24 20.90 -6.70
N VAL A 30 30.02 20.15 -7.49
CA VAL A 30 29.93 18.69 -7.57
C VAL A 30 31.25 18.07 -7.10
N ASP A 31 31.21 17.26 -6.05
CA ASP A 31 32.40 16.53 -5.56
C ASP A 31 32.54 15.19 -6.29
N GLY A 32 33.35 15.17 -7.34
CA GLY A 32 33.62 13.96 -8.13
C GLY A 32 34.57 12.93 -7.47
N ARG A 33 35.05 13.16 -6.24
CA ARG A 33 36.10 12.31 -5.63
C ARG A 33 35.59 11.00 -5.03
N ARG A 34 34.28 10.86 -4.76
CA ARG A 34 33.70 9.68 -4.10
C ARG A 34 32.26 9.43 -4.55
N ALA A 35 31.99 8.23 -5.08
CA ALA A 35 30.63 7.76 -5.28
C ALA A 35 29.92 7.51 -3.93
N ILE A 36 28.68 7.98 -3.79
CA ILE A 36 27.85 7.78 -2.59
C ILE A 36 26.84 6.63 -2.74
N ALA A 37 26.47 6.30 -3.98
CA ALA A 37 25.56 5.24 -4.36
C ALA A 37 25.74 4.93 -5.85
N ALA A 38 25.19 3.80 -6.31
CA ALA A 38 24.98 3.51 -7.72
C ALA A 38 23.48 3.48 -8.00
N THR A 39 23.06 4.00 -9.17
CA THR A 39 21.71 3.81 -9.68
C THR A 39 21.57 2.42 -10.29
N ASP A 40 20.39 1.82 -10.16
CA ASP A 40 20.02 0.55 -10.80
C ASP A 40 20.13 0.63 -12.34
N GLU A 41 20.44 -0.47 -13.02
CA GLU A 41 20.61 -0.49 -14.49
C GLU A 41 19.32 -0.15 -15.25
N ASP A 42 18.16 -0.47 -14.68
CA ASP A 42 16.84 -0.07 -15.18
C ASP A 42 16.32 1.20 -14.45
N PHE A 43 17.19 2.14 -14.06
CA PHE A 43 16.82 3.35 -13.27
C PHE A 43 15.67 4.16 -13.89
N VAL A 44 15.60 4.24 -15.23
CA VAL A 44 14.49 4.90 -15.90
C VAL A 44 13.23 4.04 -15.77
N CYS A 45 12.21 4.61 -15.12
CA CYS A 45 10.94 3.95 -14.85
C CYS A 45 9.77 4.79 -15.37
N ALA A 46 8.68 4.14 -15.78
CA ALA A 46 7.41 4.80 -16.05
C ALA A 46 6.23 3.96 -15.52
N THR A 47 5.04 4.57 -15.47
CA THR A 47 3.82 3.95 -14.95
C THR A 47 2.73 3.89 -16.02
N VAL A 48 2.00 2.79 -16.11
CA VAL A 48 0.72 2.71 -16.83
C VAL A 48 -0.37 2.39 -15.80
N ASP A 49 -1.41 3.22 -15.76
CA ASP A 49 -2.49 3.14 -14.77
C ASP A 49 -3.70 2.35 -15.30
N TRP A 50 -4.69 2.17 -14.44
CA TRP A 50 -5.96 1.48 -14.64
C TRP A 50 -7.14 2.40 -14.97
N TRP A 51 -6.99 3.73 -14.85
CA TRP A 51 -8.12 4.65 -14.97
C TRP A 51 -8.82 4.57 -16.34
N PRO A 52 -10.16 4.46 -16.38
CA PRO A 52 -10.91 4.45 -17.63
C PRO A 52 -11.16 5.90 -18.13
N PRO A 53 -11.62 6.10 -19.39
CA PRO A 53 -11.82 7.42 -19.99
C PRO A 53 -12.72 8.37 -19.17
N GLU A 54 -13.66 7.83 -18.40
CA GLU A 54 -14.64 8.56 -17.59
C GLU A 54 -14.05 9.15 -16.30
N LYS A 55 -12.76 8.87 -16.02
CA LYS A 55 -12.00 9.50 -14.96
C LYS A 55 -11.63 10.92 -15.36
N CYS A 56 -12.32 11.87 -14.75
CA CYS A 56 -12.09 13.30 -14.94
C CYS A 56 -11.67 13.96 -13.63
N ASP A 57 -10.62 14.77 -13.68
CA ASP A 57 -10.09 15.56 -12.56
C ASP A 57 -10.14 17.03 -12.94
N TYR A 58 -10.59 17.89 -12.01
CA TYR A 58 -10.68 19.34 -12.21
C TYR A 58 -11.40 19.75 -13.53
N GLY A 59 -12.41 18.96 -13.94
CA GLY A 59 -13.17 19.17 -15.17
C GLY A 59 -12.57 18.57 -16.45
N THR A 60 -11.38 17.95 -16.39
CA THR A 60 -10.67 17.40 -17.55
C THR A 60 -10.54 15.87 -17.47
N CYS A 61 -10.90 15.16 -18.54
CA CYS A 61 -10.86 13.70 -18.61
C CYS A 61 -9.57 13.22 -19.32
N SER A 62 -8.42 13.41 -18.67
CA SER A 62 -7.09 13.27 -19.29
C SER A 62 -6.70 11.84 -19.71
N TRP A 63 -7.41 10.82 -19.23
CA TRP A 63 -7.01 9.42 -19.40
C TRP A 63 -7.24 8.85 -20.80
N GLY A 64 -8.32 9.25 -21.49
CA GLY A 64 -8.59 8.85 -22.89
C GLY A 64 -8.26 7.39 -23.19
N LEU A 65 -7.33 7.16 -24.14
CA LEU A 65 -6.78 5.85 -24.50
C LEU A 65 -5.36 5.63 -23.95
N ALA A 66 -5.07 6.06 -22.72
CA ALA A 66 -3.73 6.02 -22.11
C ALA A 66 -3.55 4.95 -21.01
N SER A 67 -4.59 4.20 -20.65
CA SER A 67 -4.54 3.21 -19.56
C SER A 67 -4.40 1.79 -20.08
N MET A 68 -4.01 0.85 -19.21
CA MET A 68 -3.84 -0.56 -19.59
C MET A 68 -5.10 -1.17 -20.21
N LEU A 69 -6.28 -0.64 -19.88
CA LEU A 69 -7.57 -1.09 -20.40
C LEU A 69 -7.70 -0.91 -21.91
N ASN A 70 -7.17 0.19 -22.47
CA ASN A 70 -7.54 0.66 -23.82
C ASN A 70 -6.40 1.31 -24.63
N LEU A 71 -5.17 1.38 -24.09
CA LEU A 71 -3.97 1.83 -24.79
C LEU A 71 -3.78 1.12 -26.14
N ASP A 72 -3.48 1.88 -27.19
CA ASP A 72 -3.15 1.34 -28.51
C ASP A 72 -1.76 0.69 -28.52
N LEU A 73 -1.74 -0.63 -28.36
CA LEU A 73 -0.53 -1.46 -28.37
C LEU A 73 0.01 -1.72 -29.79
N SER A 74 -0.70 -1.29 -30.84
CA SER A 74 -0.20 -1.31 -32.22
C SER A 74 0.67 -0.09 -32.57
N ASN A 75 0.60 0.96 -31.73
CA ASN A 75 1.25 2.24 -31.97
C ASN A 75 2.79 2.12 -32.05
N LYS A 76 3.33 2.41 -33.25
CA LYS A 76 4.77 2.33 -33.51
C LYS A 76 5.59 3.38 -32.74
N ILE A 77 5.03 4.55 -32.46
CA ILE A 77 5.70 5.61 -31.71
C ILE A 77 5.87 5.18 -30.24
N LEU A 78 4.80 4.67 -29.63
CA LEU A 78 4.83 4.12 -28.27
C LEU A 78 5.84 2.97 -28.13
N LEU A 79 5.81 2.01 -29.08
CA LEU A 79 6.74 0.88 -29.09
C LEU A 79 8.21 1.35 -29.19
N ASN A 80 8.50 2.29 -30.08
CA ASN A 80 9.85 2.80 -30.28
C ASN A 80 10.32 3.68 -29.12
N ALA A 81 9.43 4.45 -28.49
CA ALA A 81 9.73 5.22 -27.29
C ALA A 81 10.16 4.31 -26.13
N ILE A 82 9.41 3.23 -25.85
CA ILE A 82 9.76 2.27 -24.80
C ILE A 82 11.10 1.59 -25.11
N ARG A 83 11.33 1.20 -26.38
CA ARG A 83 12.61 0.61 -26.82
C ARG A 83 13.81 1.57 -26.67
N ALA A 84 13.61 2.87 -26.87
CA ALA A 84 14.67 3.87 -26.70
C ALA A 84 15.15 4.02 -25.25
N PHE A 85 14.31 3.63 -24.28
CA PHE A 85 14.66 3.55 -22.85
C PHE A 85 14.95 2.12 -22.38
N SER A 86 15.14 1.16 -23.29
CA SER A 86 15.33 -0.25 -22.91
C SER A 86 16.67 -0.45 -22.16
N PRO A 87 16.67 -1.14 -21.00
CA PRO A 87 15.52 -1.72 -20.31
C PRO A 87 14.71 -0.69 -19.50
N LEU A 88 13.46 -0.45 -19.92
CA LEU A 88 12.55 0.45 -19.22
C LEU A 88 11.75 -0.34 -18.19
N LYS A 89 11.79 0.04 -16.91
CA LYS A 89 10.91 -0.49 -15.86
C LYS A 89 9.51 0.12 -16.00
N LEU A 90 8.51 -0.68 -16.39
CA LEU A 90 7.10 -0.29 -16.44
C LEU A 90 6.35 -0.84 -15.24
N ARG A 91 5.92 0.05 -14.34
CA ARG A 91 4.96 -0.29 -13.28
C ARG A 91 3.55 -0.24 -13.85
N LEU A 92 2.84 -1.35 -13.72
CA LEU A 92 1.45 -1.54 -14.12
C LEU A 92 0.59 -1.49 -12.85
N GLY A 93 -0.02 -0.34 -12.55
CA GLY A 93 -0.66 -0.11 -11.26
C GLY A 93 -1.12 1.33 -11.04
N GLY A 94 -1.90 1.52 -9.98
CA GLY A 94 -2.62 2.76 -9.68
C GLY A 94 -3.74 2.50 -8.69
N SER A 95 -4.58 3.48 -8.36
CA SER A 95 -5.61 3.31 -7.30
C SER A 95 -6.62 2.20 -7.59
N LEU A 96 -7.02 2.02 -8.85
CA LEU A 96 -7.96 0.96 -9.23
C LEU A 96 -7.34 -0.44 -9.30
N GLN A 97 -6.03 -0.61 -9.05
CA GLN A 97 -5.40 -1.94 -8.95
C GLN A 97 -6.08 -2.78 -7.86
N ASP A 98 -6.50 -2.14 -6.77
CA ASP A 98 -7.15 -2.77 -5.63
C ASP A 98 -8.68 -2.95 -5.84
N LYS A 99 -9.14 -2.71 -7.07
CA LYS A 99 -10.52 -2.94 -7.53
C LYS A 99 -10.58 -3.75 -8.83
N VAL A 100 -9.47 -4.31 -9.31
CA VAL A 100 -9.45 -5.17 -10.50
C VAL A 100 -9.59 -6.65 -10.14
N VAL A 101 -10.34 -7.40 -10.95
CA VAL A 101 -10.31 -8.87 -10.99
C VAL A 101 -9.86 -9.37 -12.37
N TYR A 102 -9.35 -10.59 -12.43
CA TYR A 102 -8.82 -11.18 -13.67
C TYR A 102 -9.80 -12.18 -14.25
N GLY A 103 -10.01 -12.15 -15.57
CA GLY A 103 -10.98 -12.97 -16.28
C GLY A 103 -10.66 -14.48 -16.37
N THR A 104 -10.08 -15.09 -15.34
CA THR A 104 -9.59 -16.49 -15.33
C THR A 104 -10.70 -17.56 -15.31
N GLY A 105 -11.96 -17.18 -15.46
CA GLY A 105 -13.14 -18.07 -15.40
C GLY A 105 -13.52 -18.58 -14.00
N SER A 106 -12.64 -18.42 -13.00
CA SER A 106 -12.80 -18.99 -11.66
C SER A 106 -13.92 -18.34 -10.81
N GLY A 107 -14.41 -17.17 -11.21
CA GLY A 107 -15.33 -16.33 -10.43
C GLY A 107 -16.81 -16.37 -10.83
N GLY A 108 -17.19 -17.15 -11.84
CA GLY A 108 -18.60 -17.38 -12.24
C GLY A 108 -19.40 -16.18 -12.82
N GLY A 109 -18.88 -14.96 -12.76
CA GLY A 109 -19.53 -13.74 -13.28
C GLY A 109 -18.96 -13.22 -14.61
N PRO A 110 -19.69 -12.35 -15.33
CA PRO A 110 -19.20 -11.70 -16.54
C PRO A 110 -18.06 -10.71 -16.23
N CYS A 111 -17.10 -10.60 -17.15
CA CYS A 111 -15.96 -9.68 -17.02
C CYS A 111 -16.39 -8.25 -17.40
N THR A 112 -16.84 -7.46 -16.42
CA THR A 112 -17.33 -6.09 -16.61
C THR A 112 -16.23 -5.03 -16.48
N PRO A 113 -16.24 -3.94 -17.27
CA PRO A 113 -15.30 -2.83 -17.10
C PRO A 113 -15.55 -2.06 -15.79
N PHE A 114 -14.61 -1.18 -15.43
CA PHE A 114 -14.83 -0.18 -14.38
C PHE A 114 -15.94 0.79 -14.79
N VAL A 115 -16.94 0.99 -13.92
CA VAL A 115 -18.02 1.97 -14.13
C VAL A 115 -17.96 3.03 -13.06
N LYS A 116 -18.15 4.30 -13.44
CA LYS A 116 -18.13 5.44 -12.51
C LYS A 116 -19.29 5.33 -11.50
N ASN A 117 -18.97 5.34 -10.22
CA ASN A 117 -19.93 5.28 -9.11
C ASN A 117 -19.36 6.07 -7.92
N SER A 118 -19.93 7.24 -7.60
CA SER A 118 -19.43 8.12 -6.54
C SER A 118 -19.55 7.56 -5.12
N SER A 119 -20.39 6.54 -4.91
CA SER A 119 -20.55 5.87 -3.62
C SER A 119 -19.51 4.77 -3.37
N GLU A 120 -18.73 4.42 -4.39
CA GLU A 120 -17.71 3.38 -4.34
C GLU A 120 -16.32 3.94 -3.99
N MET A 121 -15.48 3.11 -3.38
CA MET A 121 -14.06 3.45 -3.17
C MET A 121 -13.41 3.85 -4.50
N PHE A 122 -12.68 4.98 -4.50
CA PHE A 122 -12.08 5.64 -5.67
C PHE A 122 -13.06 6.17 -6.74
N GLY A 123 -14.37 6.13 -6.50
CA GLY A 123 -15.39 6.66 -7.41
C GLY A 123 -15.74 5.75 -8.59
N PHE A 124 -15.34 4.47 -8.55
CA PHE A 124 -15.60 3.47 -9.60
C PHE A 124 -15.93 2.11 -8.98
N THR A 125 -16.73 1.29 -9.66
CA THR A 125 -17.04 -0.10 -9.27
C THR A 125 -15.78 -0.99 -9.22
N GLN A 126 -15.94 -2.25 -8.83
CA GLN A 126 -14.99 -3.28 -9.26
C GLN A 126 -14.98 -3.37 -10.80
N GLY A 127 -13.81 -3.59 -11.39
CA GLY A 127 -13.61 -3.80 -12.83
C GLY A 127 -12.88 -5.11 -13.09
N CYS A 128 -12.93 -5.59 -14.33
CA CYS A 128 -12.31 -6.84 -14.74
C CYS A 128 -11.36 -6.62 -15.92
N LEU A 129 -10.16 -7.20 -15.83
CA LEU A 129 -9.24 -7.31 -16.97
C LEU A 129 -9.50 -8.66 -17.68
N PRO A 130 -10.03 -8.66 -18.92
CA PRO A 130 -10.25 -9.90 -19.67
C PRO A 130 -8.93 -10.49 -20.15
N MET A 131 -8.85 -11.82 -20.24
CA MET A 131 -7.58 -12.51 -20.55
C MET A 131 -6.99 -12.16 -21.91
N HIS A 132 -7.82 -11.93 -22.95
CA HIS A 132 -7.31 -11.47 -24.26
C HIS A 132 -6.52 -10.16 -24.14
N ARG A 133 -6.96 -9.23 -23.29
CA ARG A 133 -6.29 -7.94 -23.08
C ARG A 133 -5.01 -8.11 -22.27
N TRP A 134 -5.00 -9.04 -21.32
CA TRP A 134 -3.77 -9.46 -20.63
C TRP A 134 -2.74 -10.04 -21.62
N ASP A 135 -3.17 -10.87 -22.56
CA ASP A 135 -2.29 -11.48 -23.56
C ASP A 135 -1.74 -10.42 -24.54
N GLU A 136 -2.56 -9.47 -25.00
CA GLU A 136 -2.13 -8.32 -25.81
C GLU A 136 -1.05 -7.48 -25.10
N LEU A 137 -1.27 -7.14 -23.83
CA LEU A 137 -0.33 -6.39 -23.01
C LEU A 137 1.01 -7.13 -22.90
N ASN A 138 0.99 -8.43 -22.56
CA ASN A 138 2.20 -9.23 -22.45
C ASN A 138 2.96 -9.37 -23.78
N ALA A 139 2.25 -9.59 -24.89
CA ALA A 139 2.85 -9.63 -26.23
C ALA A 139 3.51 -8.28 -26.58
N PHE A 140 2.89 -7.16 -26.21
CA PHE A 140 3.48 -5.83 -26.39
C PHE A 140 4.73 -5.62 -25.52
N PHE A 141 4.73 -6.03 -24.26
CA PHE A 141 5.88 -5.91 -23.36
C PHE A 141 7.07 -6.76 -23.81
N GLN A 142 6.83 -8.01 -24.24
CA GLN A 142 7.86 -8.85 -24.85
C GLN A 142 8.45 -8.20 -26.11
N LYS A 143 7.59 -7.61 -26.96
CA LYS A 143 8.02 -6.91 -28.18
C LYS A 143 8.78 -5.61 -27.91
N SER A 144 8.50 -4.92 -26.80
CA SER A 144 9.12 -3.65 -26.44
C SER A 144 10.42 -3.80 -25.65
N GLY A 145 10.64 -4.94 -24.98
CA GLY A 145 11.81 -5.17 -24.13
C GLY A 145 11.69 -4.56 -22.73
N ALA A 146 10.49 -4.13 -22.32
CA ALA A 146 10.26 -3.53 -21.02
C ALA A 146 10.33 -4.56 -19.87
N ARG A 147 10.86 -4.13 -18.72
CA ARG A 147 10.81 -4.88 -17.44
C ARG A 147 9.49 -4.54 -16.74
N ILE A 148 8.66 -5.54 -16.46
CA ILE A 148 7.31 -5.31 -15.95
C ILE A 148 7.23 -5.52 -14.43
N VAL A 149 6.66 -4.54 -13.73
CA VAL A 149 6.29 -4.63 -12.31
C VAL A 149 4.78 -4.53 -12.20
N PHE A 150 4.10 -5.64 -11.93
CA PHE A 150 2.63 -5.71 -11.93
C PHE A 150 2.04 -5.58 -10.52
N GLY A 151 1.14 -4.62 -10.33
CA GLY A 151 0.40 -4.42 -9.08
C GLY A 151 -0.80 -5.37 -8.98
N LEU A 152 -0.81 -6.22 -7.96
CA LEU A 152 -1.92 -7.11 -7.66
C LEU A 152 -3.00 -6.41 -6.81
N ASN A 153 -4.25 -6.86 -6.94
CA ASN A 153 -5.33 -6.43 -6.07
C ASN A 153 -5.14 -7.03 -4.65
N ALA A 154 -4.78 -6.21 -3.67
CA ALA A 154 -4.58 -6.63 -2.28
C ALA A 154 -5.88 -6.62 -1.44
N LEU A 155 -6.96 -6.05 -1.97
CA LEU A 155 -8.29 -5.99 -1.36
C LEU A 155 -9.25 -7.08 -1.83
N ASN A 156 -8.90 -7.86 -2.87
CA ASN A 156 -9.75 -8.94 -3.36
C ASN A 156 -10.09 -9.94 -2.24
N GLY A 157 -11.39 -10.21 -2.04
CA GLY A 157 -11.89 -11.04 -0.95
C GLY A 157 -11.94 -10.38 0.44
N ARG A 158 -11.56 -9.09 0.58
CA ARG A 158 -11.75 -8.33 1.82
C ARG A 158 -13.07 -7.57 1.79
N ALA A 159 -13.87 -7.71 2.86
CA ALA A 159 -15.08 -6.91 3.05
C ALA A 159 -14.77 -5.60 3.82
N PRO A 160 -15.35 -4.45 3.43
CA PRO A 160 -15.43 -3.27 4.31
C PRO A 160 -16.18 -3.60 5.60
N LEU A 161 -15.87 -2.91 6.71
CA LEU A 161 -16.69 -3.04 7.92
C LEU A 161 -18.06 -2.36 7.75
N PRO A 162 -19.12 -2.85 8.42
CA PRO A 162 -20.48 -2.30 8.31
C PRO A 162 -20.65 -0.85 8.73
N ASP A 163 -19.70 -0.29 9.49
CA ASP A 163 -19.73 1.06 10.06
C ASP A 163 -19.00 2.11 9.21
N GLY A 164 -18.43 1.72 8.06
CA GLY A 164 -17.58 2.59 7.23
C GLY A 164 -16.23 2.92 7.87
N GLY A 165 -15.92 2.36 9.05
CA GLY A 165 -14.61 2.42 9.67
C GLY A 165 -13.60 1.62 8.85
N THR A 166 -12.42 2.17 8.66
CA THR A 166 -11.28 1.30 8.33
C THR A 166 -11.01 0.44 9.55
N ASN A 167 -11.05 -0.89 9.41
CA ASN A 167 -10.63 -1.75 10.50
C ASN A 167 -9.15 -1.46 10.77
N MET A 168 -8.86 -0.80 11.90
CA MET A 168 -7.49 -0.44 12.26
C MET A 168 -6.68 -1.67 12.66
N ILE A 169 -7.33 -2.84 12.81
CA ILE A 169 -6.66 -4.14 12.86
C ILE A 169 -6.35 -4.65 11.45
N ARG A 170 -5.07 -4.86 11.17
CA ARG A 170 -4.60 -5.71 10.07
C ARG A 170 -4.19 -7.06 10.63
N ALA A 171 -4.60 -8.13 9.97
CA ALA A 171 -4.21 -9.49 10.29
C ALA A 171 -3.54 -10.16 9.09
N TYR A 172 -2.44 -10.86 9.34
CA TYR A 172 -1.71 -11.68 8.39
C TYR A 172 -1.46 -13.05 9.03
N ALA A 173 -1.62 -14.12 8.25
CA ALA A 173 -1.44 -15.49 8.70
C ALA A 173 -0.45 -16.21 7.79
N HIS A 174 0.47 -16.94 8.40
CA HIS A 174 1.46 -17.78 7.72
C HIS A 174 1.53 -19.15 8.40
N CYS A 175 1.88 -20.18 7.65
CA CYS A 175 2.19 -21.49 8.21
C CYS A 175 3.47 -21.40 9.04
N ALA A 176 3.50 -22.07 10.21
CA ALA A 176 4.68 -22.06 11.06
C ALA A 176 5.84 -22.84 10.40
N ARG A 177 7.04 -22.26 10.38
CA ARG A 177 8.17 -22.79 9.58
C ARG A 177 8.81 -24.06 10.15
N ASN A 178 8.93 -24.13 11.48
CA ASN A 178 9.72 -25.14 12.19
C ASN A 178 8.84 -26.07 13.06
N SER A 179 7.52 -25.95 12.94
CA SER A 179 6.52 -26.62 13.79
C SER A 179 5.18 -26.70 13.05
N PRO A 180 4.34 -27.73 13.28
CA PRO A 180 2.95 -27.71 12.82
C PRO A 180 2.18 -26.55 13.45
N GLY A 181 1.33 -25.89 12.67
CA GLY A 181 0.48 -24.78 13.13
C GLY A 181 0.66 -23.51 12.30
N ILE A 182 0.31 -22.37 12.90
CA ILE A 182 0.34 -21.07 12.22
C ILE A 182 1.05 -20.01 13.07
N THR A 183 1.54 -18.97 12.39
CA THR A 183 1.95 -17.70 12.99
C THR A 183 1.04 -16.59 12.48
N LEU A 184 0.50 -15.78 13.39
CA LEU A 184 -0.26 -14.59 13.10
C LEU A 184 0.58 -13.34 13.36
N LEU A 185 0.44 -12.35 12.49
CA LEU A 185 0.87 -10.97 12.70
C LEU A 185 -0.39 -10.10 12.74
N LEU A 186 -0.65 -9.49 13.89
CA LEU A 186 -1.74 -8.56 14.12
C LEU A 186 -1.15 -7.15 14.31
N ILE A 187 -1.69 -6.15 13.64
CA ILE A 187 -1.24 -4.75 13.75
C ILE A 187 -2.45 -3.90 14.08
N ASN A 188 -2.42 -3.19 15.20
CA ASN A 188 -3.46 -2.23 15.57
C ASN A 188 -2.96 -0.80 15.34
N LEU A 189 -3.54 -0.16 14.34
CA LEU A 189 -3.27 1.23 13.97
C LEU A 189 -4.12 2.24 14.75
N SER A 190 -5.04 1.79 15.61
CA SER A 190 -5.86 2.66 16.45
C SER A 190 -5.05 3.21 17.61
N GLY A 191 -5.17 4.50 17.89
CA GLY A 191 -4.50 5.15 19.02
C GLY A 191 -5.28 5.09 20.34
N ASN A 192 -6.54 4.66 20.32
CA ASN A 192 -7.43 4.74 21.47
C ASN A 192 -8.29 3.47 21.70
N THR A 193 -8.18 2.44 20.86
CA THR A 193 -8.91 1.18 21.05
C THR A 193 -7.98 -0.02 21.18
N THR A 194 -8.25 -0.86 22.18
CA THR A 194 -7.68 -2.19 22.34
C THR A 194 -8.68 -3.20 21.78
N ASN A 195 -8.21 -4.12 20.94
CA ASN A 195 -9.06 -5.10 20.27
C ASN A 195 -8.86 -6.50 20.86
N GLN A 196 -9.88 -7.36 20.78
CA GLN A 196 -9.81 -8.77 21.17
C GLN A 196 -10.01 -9.64 19.93
N VAL A 197 -8.98 -10.38 19.53
CA VAL A 197 -8.97 -11.20 18.31
C VAL A 197 -9.07 -12.68 18.68
N SER A 198 -10.24 -13.27 18.43
CA SER A 198 -10.45 -14.71 18.55
C SER A 198 -10.02 -15.42 17.27
N VAL A 199 -9.26 -16.52 17.39
CA VAL A 199 -8.78 -17.30 16.25
C VAL A 199 -9.63 -18.57 16.11
N THR A 200 -10.33 -18.72 15.00
CA THR A 200 -11.19 -19.89 14.71
C THR A 200 -10.69 -20.65 13.48
N SER A 201 -10.87 -21.96 13.49
CA SER A 201 -10.63 -22.83 12.32
C SER A 201 -11.94 -23.07 11.58
N GLU A 202 -12.39 -22.11 10.77
CA GLU A 202 -13.57 -22.28 9.92
C GLU A 202 -13.18 -22.65 8.49
N GLY A 203 -13.34 -23.94 8.17
CA GLY A 203 -13.40 -24.43 6.80
C GLY A 203 -14.82 -24.32 6.25
N VAL A 204 -14.94 -23.83 5.01
CA VAL A 204 -16.20 -23.63 4.29
C VAL A 204 -17.08 -24.90 4.29
N HIS A 205 -18.37 -24.74 4.60
CA HIS A 205 -19.44 -25.75 4.51
C HIS A 205 -19.40 -26.99 5.43
N ALA A 206 -19.28 -26.80 6.75
CA ALA A 206 -19.65 -27.83 7.73
C ALA A 206 -20.91 -27.44 8.55
N LYS A 207 -22.11 -27.82 8.07
CA LYS A 207 -23.33 -27.75 8.90
C LYS A 207 -23.17 -28.68 10.13
N ASN A 208 -23.52 -28.19 11.31
CA ASN A 208 -23.73 -28.96 12.56
C ASN A 208 -22.52 -29.56 13.32
N THR A 209 -21.32 -28.94 13.32
CA THR A 209 -20.18 -29.40 14.19
C THR A 209 -19.44 -28.33 15.02
N VAL A 210 -20.06 -27.18 15.29
CA VAL A 210 -19.49 -26.05 16.08
C VAL A 210 -18.88 -26.46 17.44
N LYS A 211 -19.30 -27.56 18.05
CA LYS A 211 -18.83 -28.01 19.39
C LYS A 211 -17.61 -28.95 19.41
N LYS A 212 -17.03 -29.35 18.26
CA LYS A 212 -16.05 -30.45 18.22
C LYS A 212 -14.58 -30.08 17.98
N HIS A 213 -14.25 -28.85 17.56
CA HIS A 213 -12.85 -28.45 17.26
C HIS A 213 -12.23 -27.47 18.27
N SER A 214 -13.04 -26.62 18.92
CA SER A 214 -12.59 -25.83 20.08
C SER A 214 -12.02 -26.68 21.24
N ARG A 215 -12.40 -27.96 21.31
CA ARG A 215 -11.82 -28.94 22.26
C ARG A 215 -10.37 -29.37 21.96
N LYS A 216 -9.82 -29.09 20.76
CA LYS A 216 -8.44 -29.51 20.40
C LYS A 216 -7.39 -28.40 20.65
N LEU A 217 -7.83 -27.17 20.88
CA LEU A 217 -6.98 -26.04 21.28
C LEU A 217 -7.00 -25.79 22.80
N ALA A 218 -8.02 -26.28 23.51
CA ALA A 218 -8.11 -26.18 24.96
C ALA A 218 -6.93 -26.91 25.63
N GLY A 219 -6.13 -26.16 26.39
CA GLY A 219 -4.91 -26.67 27.04
C GLY A 219 -3.65 -26.63 26.17
N SER A 220 -3.69 -26.13 24.94
CA SER A 220 -2.47 -25.76 24.21
C SER A 220 -2.07 -24.32 24.54
N MET A 221 -0.77 -24.11 24.77
CA MET A 221 -0.22 -22.76 24.96
C MET A 221 0.25 -22.20 23.62
N ARG A 222 -0.15 -20.96 23.33
CA ARG A 222 0.43 -20.16 22.24
C ARG A 222 1.45 -19.18 22.80
N GLU A 223 2.37 -18.76 21.96
CA GLU A 223 3.45 -17.81 22.29
C GLU A 223 3.15 -16.45 21.65
N GLU A 224 3.08 -15.40 22.46
CA GLU A 224 2.79 -14.04 22.00
C GLU A 224 3.96 -13.08 22.26
N TYR A 225 4.18 -12.17 21.31
CA TYR A 225 5.17 -11.12 21.36
C TYR A 225 4.45 -9.80 21.08
N HIS A 226 4.13 -9.06 22.14
CA HIS A 226 3.43 -7.78 22.08
C HIS A 226 4.45 -6.65 22.00
N LEU A 227 4.51 -5.99 20.84
CA LEU A 227 5.34 -4.82 20.61
C LEU A 227 4.50 -3.55 20.74
N THR A 228 4.89 -2.66 21.65
CA THR A 228 4.25 -1.35 21.84
C THR A 228 5.28 -0.23 21.88
N PRO A 229 4.94 0.99 21.43
CA PRO A 229 5.77 2.16 21.68
C PRO A 229 5.81 2.46 23.18
N LYS A 230 7.00 2.84 23.69
CA LYS A 230 7.12 3.34 25.06
C LYS A 230 6.19 4.54 25.26
N ASP A 231 5.48 4.55 26.39
CA ASP A 231 4.54 5.60 26.81
C ASP A 231 3.41 5.88 25.79
N GLY A 232 3.11 4.93 24.89
CA GLY A 232 2.12 5.09 23.81
C GLY A 232 2.57 5.99 22.65
N ASN A 233 3.79 6.51 22.68
CA ASN A 233 4.28 7.50 21.71
C ASN A 233 4.87 6.82 20.45
N LEU A 234 4.16 6.87 19.32
CA LEU A 234 4.61 6.35 18.02
C LEU A 234 5.97 6.90 17.53
N GLN A 235 6.43 8.05 18.03
CA GLN A 235 7.75 8.61 17.69
C GLN A 235 8.88 8.12 18.63
N SER A 236 8.55 7.35 19.66
CA SER A 236 9.52 6.77 20.59
C SER A 236 10.55 5.92 19.85
N GLN A 237 11.83 6.17 20.11
CA GLN A 237 12.93 5.30 19.67
C GLN A 237 13.05 4.03 20.54
N VAL A 238 12.28 3.93 21.64
CA VAL A 238 12.21 2.76 22.51
C VAL A 238 10.90 2.03 22.27
N MET A 239 11.01 0.75 21.91
CA MET A 239 9.91 -0.21 21.79
C MET A 239 9.91 -1.13 23.01
N LEU A 240 8.72 -1.51 23.48
CA LEU A 240 8.54 -2.49 24.55
C LEU A 240 8.19 -3.84 23.91
N LEU A 241 8.77 -4.94 24.40
CA LEU A 241 8.30 -6.31 24.17
C LEU A 241 7.64 -6.81 25.45
N ASN A 242 6.37 -7.20 25.37
CA ASN A 242 5.61 -7.74 26.49
C ASN A 242 5.66 -6.82 27.74
N GLY A 243 5.69 -5.50 27.51
CA GLY A 243 5.82 -4.45 28.54
C GLY A 243 7.25 -4.09 28.95
N MET A 244 8.27 -4.89 28.60
CA MET A 244 9.67 -4.64 28.93
C MET A 244 10.38 -3.89 27.80
N ALA A 245 11.16 -2.85 28.11
CA ALA A 245 11.87 -2.08 27.10
C ALA A 245 12.95 -2.91 26.38
N LEU A 246 12.88 -2.96 25.05
CA LEU A 246 13.94 -3.48 24.20
C LEU A 246 15.05 -2.44 24.11
N VAL A 247 16.04 -2.57 24.99
CA VAL A 247 17.26 -1.75 25.01
C VAL A 247 18.43 -2.68 24.72
N THR A 248 19.38 -2.24 23.91
CA THR A 248 20.60 -3.01 23.66
C THR A 248 21.48 -3.08 24.90
N ASP A 249 22.27 -4.14 25.02
CA ASP A 249 23.34 -4.19 26.02
C ASP A 249 24.46 -3.17 25.73
N ALA A 250 25.45 -3.11 26.61
CA ALA A 250 26.59 -2.19 26.50
C ALA A 250 27.44 -2.38 25.23
N ASN A 251 27.33 -3.52 24.54
CA ASN A 251 28.02 -3.83 23.28
C ASN A 251 27.11 -3.62 22.05
N GLY A 252 25.87 -3.14 22.22
CA GLY A 252 24.89 -3.02 21.15
C GLY A 252 24.13 -4.32 20.85
N GLY A 253 24.27 -5.35 21.67
CA GLY A 253 23.56 -6.62 21.52
C GLY A 253 22.05 -6.47 21.77
N ILE A 254 21.22 -7.00 20.88
CA ILE A 254 19.76 -7.03 21.05
C ILE A 254 19.42 -8.13 22.07
N PRO A 255 18.63 -7.83 23.13
CA PRO A 255 18.25 -8.83 24.13
C PRO A 255 17.39 -9.94 23.52
N ARG A 256 17.43 -11.13 24.12
CA ARG A 256 16.60 -12.26 23.67
C ARG A 256 15.12 -11.89 23.76
N LEU A 257 14.41 -12.07 22.65
CA LEU A 257 12.98 -11.82 22.56
C LEU A 257 12.24 -13.02 23.16
N GLU A 258 11.78 -12.90 24.41
CA GLU A 258 11.04 -13.95 25.10
C GLU A 258 9.51 -13.75 24.95
N PRO A 259 8.75 -14.80 24.60
CA PRO A 259 7.29 -14.72 24.50
C PRO A 259 6.61 -14.71 25.86
N VAL A 260 5.41 -14.15 25.93
CA VAL A 260 4.42 -14.54 26.95
C VAL A 260 3.66 -15.76 26.45
N LYS A 261 3.42 -16.72 27.35
CA LYS A 261 2.66 -17.94 27.02
C LYS A 261 1.22 -17.78 27.50
N VAL A 262 0.28 -17.87 26.56
CA VAL A 262 -1.16 -17.68 26.80
C VAL A 262 -1.91 -18.94 26.37
N ASP A 263 -2.96 -19.32 27.11
CA ASP A 263 -3.84 -20.43 26.70
C ASP A 263 -4.51 -20.07 25.36
N ALA A 264 -4.36 -20.94 24.37
CA ALA A 264 -4.81 -20.72 23.01
C ALA A 264 -6.33 -20.52 22.88
N ALA A 265 -7.13 -20.92 23.88
CA ALA A 265 -8.58 -20.72 23.92
C ALA A 265 -9.03 -19.29 24.28
N HIS A 266 -8.17 -18.45 24.90
CA HIS A 266 -8.51 -17.06 25.21
C HIS A 266 -8.33 -16.16 23.98
N PRO A 267 -9.06 -15.05 23.81
CA PRO A 267 -8.79 -14.08 22.75
C PRO A 267 -7.37 -13.50 22.83
N ILE A 268 -6.81 -13.05 21.69
CA ILE A 268 -5.55 -12.29 21.65
C ILE A 268 -5.88 -10.82 21.87
N THR A 269 -5.34 -10.22 22.93
CA THR A 269 -5.50 -8.79 23.21
C THR A 269 -4.51 -7.98 22.37
N VAL A 270 -5.00 -7.08 21.51
CA VAL A 270 -4.16 -6.24 20.63
C VAL A 270 -4.35 -4.78 21.06
N ALA A 271 -3.40 -4.27 21.85
CA ALA A 271 -3.44 -2.91 22.42
C ALA A 271 -3.45 -1.81 21.33
N ALA A 272 -3.81 -0.58 21.70
CA ALA A 272 -3.65 0.58 20.83
C ALA A 272 -2.18 0.75 20.36
N TYR A 273 -1.98 1.17 19.12
CA TYR A 273 -0.67 1.35 18.46
C TYR A 273 0.31 0.19 18.69
N SER A 274 -0.15 -1.05 18.53
CA SER A 274 0.65 -2.25 18.82
C SER A 274 0.81 -3.18 17.62
N ILE A 275 1.85 -4.00 17.68
CA ILE A 275 2.09 -5.13 16.78
C ILE A 275 2.19 -6.39 17.65
N VAL A 276 1.42 -7.43 17.33
CA VAL A 276 1.44 -8.71 18.04
C VAL A 276 1.81 -9.81 17.07
N PHE A 277 2.90 -10.51 17.36
CA PHE A 277 3.19 -11.81 16.74
C PHE A 277 2.67 -12.92 17.65
N ALA A 278 1.86 -13.83 17.13
CA ALA A 278 1.34 -14.97 17.88
C ALA A 278 1.63 -16.28 17.15
N HIS A 279 2.43 -17.16 17.76
CA HIS A 279 2.69 -18.51 17.28
C HIS A 279 1.71 -19.49 17.94
N ILE A 280 0.86 -20.12 17.14
CA ILE A 280 -0.19 -21.04 17.58
C ILE A 280 0.18 -22.46 17.12
N PRO A 281 0.89 -23.24 17.96
CA PRO A 281 1.33 -24.58 17.60
C PRO A 281 0.15 -25.53 17.46
N ASN A 282 0.29 -26.52 16.57
CA ASN A 282 -0.70 -27.55 16.27
C ASN A 282 -2.06 -27.03 15.78
N PHE A 283 -2.14 -25.77 15.33
CA PHE A 283 -3.35 -25.22 14.72
C PHE A 283 -3.69 -25.96 13.41
N SER A 284 -4.94 -26.40 13.28
CA SER A 284 -5.40 -27.19 12.13
C SER A 284 -5.79 -26.30 10.95
N ALA A 285 -4.81 -25.96 10.10
CA ALA A 285 -5.01 -25.25 8.83
C ALA A 285 -4.69 -26.17 7.63
N PRO A 286 -5.67 -26.56 6.78
CA PRO A 286 -5.43 -27.44 5.63
C PRO A 286 -4.49 -26.90 4.55
N ALA A 287 -4.17 -25.59 4.58
CA ALA A 287 -3.17 -24.98 3.70
C ALA A 287 -1.73 -25.06 4.26
N CYS A 288 -1.55 -25.61 5.46
CA CYS A 288 -0.28 -25.71 6.18
C CYS A 288 0.13 -27.17 6.48
N SER A 289 -0.43 -28.12 5.74
CA SER A 289 -0.18 -29.57 5.82
C SER A 289 0.48 -30.08 4.55
#